data_AF-A0A531JBE1-F1
#
_entry.id   AF-A0A531JBE1-F1
#
_cell.length_a   1.000
_cell.length_b   1.000
_cell.length_c   1.000
_cell.angle_alpha   90.00
_cell.angle_beta   90.00
_cell.angle_gamma   90.00
#
_symmetry.space_group_name_H-M   'P 1'
#
loop_
_entity.id
_entity.type
_entity.pdbx_description
1 polymer ?
#
loop_
_entity_poly.entity_id
_entity_poly.type
_entity_poly.pdbx_seq_one_letter_code
_entity_poly.pdbx_strand_id
1 'polypeptide(L)' 'IVFANSHEIKSLYQTSSFDEALAQIRKDCRIAAVTRSEKGSVIVRGDETVVIKATAIKELVDTTGAGDLYAAGFLHG' A
#
# COMPACT_ATOMS: atom_id res chain seq x y z
N ILE A 1 -10.93 -3.24 5.65
CA ILE A 1 -9.49 -3.17 5.30
C ILE A 1 -9.45 -2.67 3.88
N VAL A 2 -8.61 -1.68 3.56
CA VAL A 2 -8.45 -1.15 2.20
C VAL A 2 -7.08 -1.56 1.67
N PHE A 3 -7.04 -2.04 0.43
CA PHE A 3 -5.81 -2.24 -0.33
C PHE A 3 -5.77 -1.19 -1.44
N ALA A 4 -4.63 -0.54 -1.61
CA ALA A 4 -4.41 0.42 -2.66
C ALA A 4 -2.94 0.44 -3.06
N ASN A 5 -2.63 0.85 -4.27
CA ASN A 5 -1.28 1.29 -4.63
C ASN A 5 -1.11 2.81 -4.45
N SER A 6 0.12 3.29 -4.62
CA SER A 6 0.45 4.70 -4.48
C SER A 6 -0.31 5.62 -5.44
N HIS A 7 -0.68 5.14 -6.63
CA HIS A 7 -1.45 5.93 -7.60
C HIS A 7 -2.92 5.99 -7.21
N GLU A 8 -3.51 4.85 -6.87
CA GLU A 8 -4.92 4.73 -6.47
C GLU A 8 -5.23 5.60 -5.25
N ILE A 9 -4.38 5.58 -4.21
CA ILE A 9 -4.62 6.39 -3.01
C ILE A 9 -4.50 7.89 -3.29
N LYS A 10 -3.56 8.30 -4.16
CA LYS A 10 -3.41 9.68 -4.61
C LYS A 10 -4.60 10.13 -5.45
N SER A 11 -5.10 9.26 -6.33
CA SER A 11 -6.30 9.50 -7.12
C SER A 11 -7.56 9.58 -6.25
N LEU A 12 -7.70 8.72 -5.25
CA LEU A 12 -8.84 8.69 -4.33
C LEU A 12 -9.00 10.02 -3.59
N TYR A 13 -7.88 10.58 -3.11
CA TYR A 13 -7.86 11.85 -2.37
C TYR A 13 -7.54 13.07 -3.21
N GLN A 14 -7.44 12.90 -4.54
CA GLN A 14 -7.12 13.95 -5.49
C GLN A 14 -5.92 14.81 -5.07
N THR A 15 -4.87 14.16 -4.54
CA THR A 15 -3.63 14.81 -4.10
C THR A 15 -2.42 14.23 -4.82
N SER A 16 -1.39 15.05 -4.99
CA SER A 16 -0.09 14.61 -5.48
C SER A 16 0.81 14.06 -4.37
N SER A 17 0.48 14.35 -3.10
CA SER A 17 1.26 13.97 -1.92
C SER A 17 0.80 12.63 -1.37
N PHE A 18 1.73 11.67 -1.31
CA PHE A 18 1.46 10.37 -0.71
C PHE A 18 1.19 10.47 0.79
N ASP A 19 1.91 11.34 1.49
CA ASP A 19 1.77 11.51 2.93
C ASP A 19 0.43 12.17 3.30
N GLU A 20 -0.05 13.11 2.47
CA GLU A 20 -1.41 13.66 2.63
C GLU A 20 -2.47 12.58 2.39
N ALA A 21 -2.28 11.75 1.37
CA ALA A 21 -3.20 10.65 1.07
C ALA A 21 -3.24 9.61 2.21
N LEU A 22 -2.09 9.29 2.82
CA LEU A 22 -2.01 8.44 4.00
C LEU A 22 -2.68 9.08 5.23
N ALA A 23 -2.52 10.39 5.42
CA ALA A 23 -3.16 11.12 6.51
C ALA A 23 -4.70 11.15 6.39
N GLN A 24 -5.22 11.05 5.16
CA GLN A 24 -6.67 10.95 4.91
C GLN A 24 -7.18 9.52 5.06
N ILE A 25 -6.54 8.52 4.43
CA ILE A 25 -7.00 7.12 4.48
C ILE A 25 -7.09 6.56 5.89
N ARG A 26 -6.19 7.00 6.79
CA ARG A 26 -6.20 6.57 8.19
C ARG A 26 -7.43 7.04 8.98
N LYS A 27 -8.15 8.05 8.48
CA LYS A 27 -9.40 8.56 9.06
C LYS A 27 -10.62 7.83 8.51
N ASP A 28 -10.55 7.41 7.25
CA ASP A 28 -11.69 6.82 6.52
C ASP A 28 -11.78 5.31 6.67
N CYS A 29 -10.69 4.63 7.05
CA CYS A 29 -10.70 3.19 7.25
C CYS A 29 -9.90 2.74 8.47
N ARG A 30 -10.30 1.60 9.05
CA ARG A 30 -9.66 1.02 10.24
C ARG A 30 -8.23 0.53 9.97
N ILE A 31 -7.98 -0.02 8.77
CA ILE A 31 -6.69 -0.53 8.33
C ILE A 31 -6.58 -0.29 6.82
N ALA A 32 -5.48 0.32 6.37
CA ALA A 32 -5.11 0.41 4.97
C ALA A 32 -3.73 -0.21 4.75
N ALA A 33 -3.57 -0.98 3.67
CA ALA A 33 -2.30 -1.52 3.22
C ALA A 33 -2.00 -0.95 1.83
N VAL A 34 -0.98 -0.10 1.75
CA VAL A 34 -0.67 0.71 0.56
C VAL A 34 0.65 0.26 -0.07
N THR A 35 0.58 -0.30 -1.27
CA THR A 35 1.77 -0.77 -2.00
C THR A 35 2.47 0.36 -2.75
N ARG A 36 3.80 0.27 -2.84
CA ARG A 36 4.71 1.29 -3.38
C ARG A 36 5.75 0.67 -4.32
N SER A 37 5.36 -0.38 -5.04
CA SER A 37 6.23 -1.11 -5.98
C SER A 37 7.54 -1.56 -5.29
N GLU A 38 8.69 -1.25 -5.87
CA GLU A 38 10.02 -1.58 -5.33
C GLU A 38 10.32 -0.92 -3.97
N LYS A 39 9.55 0.10 -3.58
CA LYS A 39 9.68 0.76 -2.26
C LYS A 39 8.96 -0.01 -1.16
N GLY A 40 8.32 -1.14 -1.48
CA GLY A 40 7.61 -2.00 -0.54
C GLY A 40 6.19 -1.54 -0.29
N SER A 41 5.77 -1.50 0.97
CA SER A 41 4.41 -1.09 1.34
C SER A 41 4.36 -0.36 2.67
N VAL A 42 3.25 0.31 2.92
CA VAL A 42 2.95 0.98 4.19
C VAL A 42 1.59 0.50 4.68
N ILE A 43 1.54 0.00 5.91
CA ILE A 43 0.30 -0.35 6.60
C ILE A 43 -0.01 0.77 7.58
N VAL A 44 -1.25 1.25 7.57
CA VAL A 44 -1.75 2.25 8.51
C VAL A 44 -2.94 1.70 9.29
N ARG A 45 -2.94 1.93 10.62
CA ARG A 45 -4.04 1.57 11.52
C ARG A 45 -4.14 2.62 12.63
N GLY A 46 -5.13 3.51 12.56
CA GLY A 46 -5.19 4.64 13.47
C GLY A 46 -3.90 5.45 13.37
N ASP A 47 -3.22 5.74 14.48
CA ASP A 47 -1.93 6.45 14.52
C ASP A 47 -0.71 5.57 14.19
N GLU A 48 -0.90 4.25 14.08
CA GLU A 48 0.18 3.33 13.78
C GLU A 48 0.48 3.31 12.28
N THR A 49 1.77 3.39 11.95
CA THR A 49 2.28 3.26 10.58
C THR A 49 3.43 2.26 10.58
N VAL A 50 3.30 1.21 9.77
CA VAL A 50 4.31 0.17 9.60
C VAL A 50 4.83 0.21 8.17
N VAL A 51 6.12 0.44 8.00
CA VAL A 51 6.78 0.47 6.69
C VAL A 51 7.45 -0.88 6.45
N ILE A 52 7.10 -1.54 5.35
CA ILE A 52 7.65 -2.83 4.94
C ILE A 52 8.49 -2.63 3.69
N LYS A 53 9.73 -3.11 3.70
CA LYS A 53 10.61 -3.08 2.52
C LYS A 53 10.21 -4.16 1.53
N ALA A 54 10.31 -3.87 0.24
CA ALA A 54 10.16 -4.90 -0.78
C ALA A 54 11.31 -5.91 -0.70
N THR A 55 11.02 -7.17 -1.01
CA THR A 55 12.04 -8.20 -1.21
C THR A 55 12.81 -7.91 -2.49
N ALA A 56 14.14 -8.05 -2.44
CA ALA A 56 14.97 -7.91 -3.63
C ALA A 56 14.70 -9.04 -4.63
N ILE A 57 14.47 -8.68 -5.88
CA ILE A 57 14.30 -9.63 -7.00
C ILE A 57 15.51 -9.53 -7.93
N LYS A 58 15.86 -10.64 -8.58
CA LYS A 58 16.97 -10.66 -9.56
C LYS A 58 16.58 -9.98 -10.88
N GLU A 59 15.33 -10.16 -11.29
CA GLU A 59 14.79 -9.67 -12.55
C GLU A 59 13.28 -9.42 -12.40
N LEU A 60 12.79 -8.32 -12.98
CA LEU A 60 11.37 -8.02 -13.07
C LEU A 60 10.85 -8.53 -14.42
N VAL A 61 10.12 -9.65 -14.40
CA VAL A 61 9.59 -10.28 -15.62
C VAL A 61 8.19 -9.75 -15.94
N ASP A 62 7.29 -9.76 -14.96
CA ASP A 62 5.91 -9.29 -15.08
C ASP A 62 5.41 -8.81 -13.70
N THR A 63 4.57 -7.78 -13.70
CA THR A 63 3.93 -7.21 -12.50
C THR A 63 2.49 -7.69 -12.30
N THR A 64 1.93 -8.39 -13.30
CA THR A 64 0.57 -8.93 -13.24
C THR A 64 0.39 -9.82 -12.02
N GLY A 65 -0.62 -9.55 -11.21
CA GLY A 65 -0.93 -10.29 -9.99
C GLY A 65 -0.11 -9.91 -8.74
N ALA A 66 0.85 -8.99 -8.83
CA ALA A 66 1.65 -8.58 -7.66
C ALA A 66 0.79 -7.99 -6.53
N GLY A 67 -0.20 -7.17 -6.87
CA GLY A 67 -1.17 -6.63 -5.91
C GLY A 67 -2.07 -7.71 -5.29
N ASP A 68 -2.51 -8.67 -6.10
CA ASP A 68 -3.39 -9.76 -5.65
C ASP A 68 -2.66 -10.68 -4.66
N LEU A 69 -1.42 -11.07 -4.97
CA LEU A 69 -0.59 -11.89 -4.09
C LEU A 69 -0.20 -11.15 -2.81
N TYR A 70 0.03 -9.84 -2.90
CA TYR A 70 0.25 -9.01 -1.70
C TYR A 70 -0.98 -9.03 -0.78
N ALA A 71 -2.18 -8.83 -1.33
CA ALA A 71 -3.41 -8.87 -0.56
C ALA A 71 -3.65 -10.26 0.04
N ALA A 72 -3.42 -11.32 -0.73
CA ALA A 72 -3.54 -12.70 -0.26
C ALA A 72 -2.59 -12.99 0.91
N GLY A 73 -1.31 -12.60 0.78
CA GLY A 73 -0.31 -12.76 1.84
C GLY A 73 -0.66 -11.96 3.11
N PHE A 74 -1.15 -10.72 2.95
CA PHE A 74 -1.60 -9.89 4.06
C PHE A 74 -2.82 -10.49 4.78
N LEU A 75 -3.77 -11.05 4.05
CA LEU A 75 -5.00 -11.64 4.64
C LEU A 75 -4.76 -13.02 5.27
N HIS A 76 -3.72 -13.73 4.86
CA HIS A 76 -3.37 -15.03 5.40
C HIS A 76 -2.68 -14.95 6.78
N GLY A 77 -1.89 -13.90 7.01
CA GLY A 77 -1.17 -13.66 8.28
C GLY A 77 -2.05 -13.08 9.37
#